data_AF-A0A2G9HV61-F1
#
_entry.id   AF-A0A2G9HV61-F1
#
_cell.length_a   1.000
_cell.length_b   1.000
_cell.length_c   1.000
_cell.angle_alpha   90.00
_cell.angle_beta   90.00
_cell.angle_gamma   90.00
#
_symmetry.space_group_name_H-M   'P 1'
#
loop_
_entity.id
_entity.type
_entity.pdbx_description
1 polymer ?
#
loop_
_entity_poly.entity_id
_entity_poly.type
_entity_poly.pdbx_seq_one_letter_code
_entity_poly.pdbx_strand_id
1 'polypeptide(L)' 'MGESREHPVFTCRNCRNPIALHGDLLSKKYVAKSGQAYMFSHAMNIVVGAKEDKQLMTGY' A
#
# COMPACT_ATOMS: atom_id res chain seq x y z
N MET A 1 5.36 -7.63 -28.67
CA MET A 1 6.10 -7.73 -27.39
C MET A 1 5.23 -7.13 -26.30
N GLY A 2 4.50 -7.95 -25.54
CA GLY A 2 3.81 -7.52 -24.32
C GLY A 2 4.36 -8.39 -23.21
N GLU A 3 5.36 -7.91 -22.50
CA GLU A 3 5.99 -8.65 -21.41
C GLU A 3 4.95 -8.82 -20.29
N SER A 4 4.46 -10.05 -20.11
CA SER A 4 3.66 -10.46 -18.96
C SER A 4 4.52 -10.35 -17.70
N ARG A 5 4.71 -9.13 -17.20
CA ARG A 5 5.24 -8.91 -15.87
C ARG A 5 4.09 -9.10 -14.91
N GLU A 6 3.99 -10.29 -14.37
CA GLU A 6 3.23 -10.57 -13.14
C GLU A 6 3.88 -9.75 -12.02
N HIS A 7 3.58 -8.44 -12.00
CA HIS A 7 4.07 -7.54 -10.97
C HIS A 7 3.48 -8.02 -9.64
N PRO A 8 4.30 -8.31 -8.62
CA PRO A 8 3.81 -8.82 -7.35
C PRO A 8 2.77 -7.85 -6.77
N VAL A 9 1.52 -8.28 -6.67
CA VAL A 9 0.43 -7.43 -6.17
C VAL A 9 0.37 -7.51 -4.65
N PHE A 10 0.15 -6.37 -4.00
CA PHE A 10 -0.24 -6.36 -2.60
C PHE A 10 -1.66 -6.89 -2.51
N THR A 11 -1.89 -7.87 -1.64
CA THR A 11 -3.21 -8.51 -1.48
C THR A 11 -3.68 -8.42 -0.04
N CYS A 12 -5.01 -8.37 0.14
CA CYS A 12 -5.59 -8.47 1.46
C CYS A 12 -5.29 -9.85 2.06
N ARG A 13 -4.73 -9.89 3.28
CA ARG A 13 -4.37 -11.14 3.97
C ARG A 13 -5.55 -12.10 4.16
N ASN A 14 -6.77 -11.59 4.26
CA ASN A 14 -7.96 -12.40 4.55
C ASN A 14 -8.59 -13.01 3.29
N CYS A 15 -8.86 -12.18 2.27
CA CYS A 15 -9.59 -12.59 1.07
C CYS A 15 -8.71 -12.73 -0.18
N ARG A 16 -7.41 -12.40 -0.08
CA ARG A 16 -6.44 -12.40 -1.20
C ARG A 16 -6.80 -11.47 -2.37
N ASN A 17 -7.76 -10.57 -2.18
CA ASN A 17 -8.12 -9.58 -3.19
C ASN A 17 -6.95 -8.58 -3.39
N PRO A 18 -6.50 -8.29 -4.62
CA PRO A 18 -5.45 -7.29 -4.87
C PRO A 18 -5.88 -5.90 -4.40
N ILE A 19 -5.02 -5.24 -3.61
CA ILE A 19 -5.25 -3.91 -3.05
C ILE A 19 -4.35 -2.82 -3.67
N ALA A 20 -3.18 -3.19 -4.19
CA ALA A 20 -2.27 -2.28 -4.88
C ALA A 20 -1.28 -3.06 -5.75
N LEU A 21 -0.73 -2.40 -6.78
CA LEU A 21 0.34 -2.96 -7.60
C LEU A 21 1.71 -2.63 -6.99
N HIS A 22 2.73 -3.45 -7.27
CA HIS A 22 4.10 -3.11 -6.85
C HIS A 22 4.59 -1.79 -7.45
N GLY A 23 4.17 -1.47 -8.68
CA GLY A 23 4.55 -0.23 -9.37
C GLY A 23 3.94 1.02 -8.73
N ASP A 24 2.85 0.88 -7.98
CA ASP A 24 2.22 1.98 -7.27
C ASP A 24 2.82 2.23 -5.89
N LEU A 25 3.78 1.41 -5.43
CA LEU A 25 4.42 1.63 -4.15
C LEU A 25 5.42 2.79 -4.23
N LEU A 26 5.11 3.88 -3.54
CA LEU A 26 5.95 5.07 -3.48
C LEU A 26 7.03 4.97 -2.38
N SER A 27 6.68 4.43 -1.20
CA SER A 27 7.64 4.37 -0.09
C SER A 27 7.25 3.36 1.00
N LYS A 28 8.29 2.77 1.60
CA LYS A 28 8.21 1.90 2.78
C LYS A 28 8.84 2.56 4.03
N LYS A 29 9.11 3.86 4.01
CA LYS A 29 9.83 4.56 5.10
C LYS A 29 8.93 5.13 6.19
N TYR A 30 7.62 4.95 6.06
CA TYR A 30 6.64 5.48 7.00
C TYR A 30 6.37 4.48 8.11
N VAL A 31 6.31 4.96 9.35
CA VAL A 31 5.93 4.18 10.52
C VAL A 31 4.75 4.87 11.19
N ALA A 32 3.63 4.17 11.27
CA ALA A 32 2.47 4.58 12.04
C ALA A 32 2.59 4.08 13.49
N LYS A 33 1.71 4.53 14.38
CA LYS A 33 1.64 4.02 15.77
C LYS A 33 1.50 2.50 15.86
N SER A 34 0.86 1.88 14.86
CA SER A 34 0.64 0.43 14.79
C SER A 34 1.79 -0.34 14.12
N GLY A 35 2.86 0.34 13.69
CA GLY A 35 4.02 -0.26 13.03
C GLY A 35 4.24 0.28 11.61
N GLN A 36 4.88 -0.54 10.76
CA GLN A 36 5.24 -0.17 9.39
C GLN A 36 4.03 0.25 8.56
N ALA A 37 4.13 1.42 7.93
CA ALA A 37 3.18 1.94 6.96
C ALA A 37 3.81 1.99 5.56
N TYR A 38 2.96 1.82 4.55
CA TYR A 38 3.32 1.81 3.14
C TYR A 38 2.54 2.90 2.42
N MET A 39 3.23 3.68 1.60
CA MET A 39 2.62 4.74 0.80
C MET A 39 2.50 4.26 -0.64
N PHE A 40 1.28 4.34 -1.18
CA PHE A 40 0.95 3.97 -2.55
C PHE A 40 0.39 5.16 -3.34
N SER A 41 0.66 5.25 -4.64
CA SER A 41 0.02 6.20 -5.56
C SER A 41 -1.42 5.83 -5.85
N HIS A 42 -1.69 4.55 -6.07
CA HIS A 42 -3.02 4.01 -6.26
C HIS A 42 -3.27 2.80 -5.36
N ALA A 43 -4.47 2.76 -4.79
CA ALA A 43 -5.01 1.62 -4.08
C ALA A 43 -6.42 1.32 -4.60
N MET A 44 -6.79 0.05 -4.62
CA MET A 44 -8.05 -0.46 -5.15
C MET A 44 -8.65 -1.48 -4.18
N ASN A 45 -9.93 -1.79 -4.36
CA ASN A 45 -10.62 -2.84 -3.59
C ASN A 45 -10.56 -2.66 -2.06
N ILE A 46 -10.51 -1.40 -1.61
CA ILE A 46 -10.53 -1.00 -0.20
C ILE A 46 -11.72 -0.08 0.06
N VAL A 47 -12.17 -0.03 1.31
CA VAL A 47 -13.13 0.98 1.79
C VAL A 47 -12.33 2.07 2.48
N VAL A 48 -12.47 3.31 2.00
CA VAL A 48 -11.80 4.46 2.61
C VAL A 48 -12.51 4.82 3.91
N GLY A 49 -11.76 4.82 5.01
CA GLY A 49 -12.25 5.23 6.32
C GLY A 49 -12.38 6.75 6.45
N ALA A 50 -12.75 7.21 7.64
CA ALA A 50 -12.74 8.63 7.95
C ALA A 50 -11.33 9.21 7.76
N LYS A 51 -11.26 10.44 7.25
CA LYS A 51 -10.00 11.17 7.17
C LYS A 51 -9.52 11.48 8.58
N GLU A 52 -8.36 10.97 8.95
CA GLU A 52 -7.73 11.20 10.23
C GLU A 52 -6.36 11.85 10.03
N ASP A 53 -6.07 12.88 10.82
CA ASP A 53 -4.70 13.39 10.93
C ASP A 53 -3.93 12.47 11.88
N LYS A 54 -3.03 11.65 11.32
CA LYS A 54 -2.16 10.76 12.09
C LYS A 54 -0.72 11.17 11.86
N GLN A 55 0.00 11.40 12.95
CA GLN A 55 1.44 11.55 12.89
C GLN A 55 2.07 10.23 12.41
N LEU A 56 2.63 10.27 11.20
CA LEU A 56 3.48 9.22 10.66
C LEU A 56 4.93 9.63 10.92
N MET A 57 5.71 8.75 11.53
CA MET A 57 7.15 8.95 11.65
C MET A 57 7.80 8.50 10.35
N THR A 58 8.51 9.39 9.67
CA THR A 58 9.38 9.03 8.55
C THR A 58 10.77 8.73 9.08
N GLY A 59 11.30 7.54 8.80
CA GLY A 59 12.68 7.22 9.20
C GLY A 59 13.71 8.04 8.39
N TYR A 60 14.62 8.70 9.10
CA TYR A 60 15.84 9.33 8.60
C TYR A 60 16.91 8.26 8.33
#